data_AF-A0A1M6HPN9-F1
#
_entry.id   AF-A0A1M6HPN9-F1
#
_cell.length_a   1.000
_cell.length_b   1.000
_cell.length_c   1.000
_cell.angle_alpha   90.00
_cell.angle_beta   90.00
_cell.angle_gamma   90.00
#
_symmetry.space_group_name_H-M   'P 1'
#
loop_
_entity.id
_entity.type
_entity.pdbx_description
1 polymer ?
#
loop_
_entity_poly.entity_id
_entity_poly.type
_entity_poly.pdbx_seq_one_letter_code
_entity_poly.pdbx_strand_id
1 'polypeptide(L)'
;MKKKLLILILIGFTLTSCYSQKKIDVKEKQFEQKIDTIVEELKFNYEFDQALREYIIYKTFDKAVTDSIENLENEKGRQNYIFSRNFKSDLAKRIWKEFIHPSDDKFTERLIAISDSVGYPSLKRIKKYYKTDLPEEFNPTIFFVHSREKYWEKINEIAEREFKNGNMGKCDYGYIRWHTSGRKENKYLDENGIKYVANSKGRAVYIQTCEDE
;
A
#
# COMPACT_ATOMS: atom_id res chain seq x y z
N MET A 1 -26.38 -15.88 42.86
CA MET A 1 -25.11 -15.23 42.43
C MET A 1 -24.82 -15.40 40.93
N LYS A 2 -24.92 -16.59 40.35
CA LYS A 2 -24.63 -16.85 38.91
C LYS A 2 -25.41 -15.98 37.91
N LYS A 3 -26.72 -15.77 38.10
CA LYS A 3 -27.54 -14.90 37.21
C LYS A 3 -27.17 -13.41 37.25
N LYS A 4 -26.81 -12.87 38.44
CA LYS A 4 -26.38 -11.47 38.59
C LYS A 4 -25.01 -11.23 37.95
N LEU A 5 -24.10 -12.20 38.05
CA LEU A 5 -22.78 -12.16 37.41
C LEU A 5 -22.89 -12.22 35.87
N LEU A 6 -23.79 -13.06 35.33
CA LEU A 6 -24.04 -13.16 33.89
C LEU A 6 -24.56 -11.84 33.29
N ILE A 7 -25.45 -11.13 34.01
CA ILE A 7 -26.00 -9.84 33.59
C ILE A 7 -24.90 -8.75 33.60
N LEU A 8 -24.03 -8.73 34.62
CA LEU A 8 -22.89 -7.81 34.67
C LEU A 8 -21.89 -8.05 33.53
N ILE A 9 -21.64 -9.31 33.16
CA ILE A 9 -20.79 -9.66 32.01
C ILE A 9 -21.43 -9.20 30.70
N LEU A 10 -22.75 -9.41 30.52
CA LEU A 10 -23.46 -8.96 29.32
C LEU A 10 -23.44 -7.43 29.19
N ILE A 11 -23.69 -6.70 30.28
CA ILE A 11 -23.66 -5.22 30.30
C ILE A 11 -22.24 -4.71 30.04
N GLY A 12 -21.21 -5.37 30.59
CA GLY A 12 -19.83 -5.05 30.29
C GLY A 12 -19.51 -5.18 28.79
N PHE A 13 -19.95 -6.27 28.17
CA PHE A 13 -19.76 -6.53 26.74
C PHE A 13 -20.48 -5.53 25.82
N THR A 14 -21.70 -5.09 26.18
CA THR A 14 -22.44 -4.12 25.35
C THR A 14 -21.85 -2.73 25.44
N LEU A 15 -21.40 -2.30 26.63
CA LEU A 15 -20.77 -0.99 26.82
C LEU A 15 -19.42 -0.87 26.09
N THR A 16 -18.59 -1.92 26.09
CA THR A 16 -17.32 -1.93 25.35
C THR A 16 -17.54 -1.90 23.85
N SER A 17 -18.58 -2.58 23.36
CA SER A 17 -18.92 -2.62 21.93
C SER A 17 -19.41 -1.26 21.42
N CYS A 18 -20.29 -0.57 22.18
CA CYS A 18 -20.78 0.76 21.82
C CYS A 18 -19.66 1.83 21.79
N TYR A 19 -18.72 1.78 22.74
CA TYR A 19 -17.62 2.74 22.77
C TYR A 19 -16.66 2.55 21.58
N SER A 20 -16.35 1.30 21.22
CA SER A 20 -15.51 0.99 20.06
C SER A 20 -16.14 1.47 18.76
N GLN A 21 -17.44 1.20 18.56
CA GLN A 21 -18.17 1.64 17.36
C GLN A 21 -18.13 3.16 17.20
N LYS A 22 -18.41 3.91 18.28
CA LYS A 22 -18.38 5.38 18.26
C LYS A 22 -17.02 5.94 17.85
N LYS A 23 -15.91 5.30 18.26
CA LYS A 23 -14.56 5.74 17.89
C LYS A 23 -14.28 5.50 16.39
N ILE A 24 -14.74 4.39 15.84
CA ILE A 24 -14.64 4.07 14.41
C ILE A 24 -15.43 5.10 13.59
N ASP A 25 -16.68 5.38 13.99
CA ASP A 25 -17.55 6.34 13.29
C ASP A 25 -16.95 7.76 13.27
N VAL A 26 -16.30 8.18 14.36
CA VAL A 26 -15.60 9.48 14.42
C VAL A 26 -14.41 9.52 13.46
N LYS A 27 -13.59 8.46 13.40
CA LYS A 27 -12.47 8.38 12.47
C LYS A 27 -12.94 8.36 11.01
N GLU A 28 -14.04 7.67 10.71
CA GLU A 28 -14.62 7.65 9.37
C GLU A 28 -15.10 9.04 8.93
N LYS A 29 -15.81 9.75 9.81
CA LYS A 29 -16.22 11.14 9.53
C LYS A 29 -15.02 12.07 9.32
N GLN A 30 -13.97 11.91 10.13
CA GLN A 30 -12.74 12.68 9.97
C GLN A 30 -11.99 12.35 8.68
N PHE A 31 -12.03 11.08 8.25
CA PHE A 31 -11.46 10.65 6.97
C PHE A 31 -12.18 11.31 5.81
N GLU A 32 -13.51 11.24 5.78
CA GLU A 32 -14.34 11.91 4.76
C GLU A 32 -14.07 13.42 4.71
N GLN A 33 -14.00 14.09 5.86
CA GLN A 33 -13.70 15.53 5.93
C GLN A 33 -12.31 15.91 5.41
N LYS A 34 -11.36 14.98 5.42
CA LYS A 34 -9.96 15.22 5.03
C LYS A 34 -9.59 14.53 3.72
N ILE A 35 -10.56 13.96 3.02
CA ILE A 35 -10.29 13.06 1.89
C ILE A 35 -9.46 13.73 0.82
N ASP A 36 -9.78 14.97 0.46
CA ASP A 36 -9.07 15.71 -0.60
C ASP A 36 -7.60 15.89 -0.25
N THR A 37 -7.29 16.41 0.94
CA THR A 37 -5.90 16.59 1.39
C THR A 37 -5.14 15.26 1.49
N ILE A 38 -5.80 14.20 1.98
CA ILE A 38 -5.16 12.88 2.07
C ILE A 38 -4.84 12.37 0.67
N VAL A 39 -5.77 12.47 -0.27
CA VAL A 39 -5.59 11.94 -1.63
C VAL A 39 -4.58 12.78 -2.41
N GLU A 40 -4.60 14.11 -2.29
CA GLU A 40 -3.59 14.99 -2.87
C GLU A 40 -2.18 14.61 -2.40
N GLU A 41 -2.01 14.41 -1.09
CA GLU A 41 -0.72 14.01 -0.51
C GLU A 41 -0.28 12.63 -1.03
N LEU A 42 -1.17 11.64 -1.01
CA LEU A 42 -0.84 10.28 -1.47
C LEU A 42 -0.60 10.22 -2.98
N LYS A 43 -1.35 10.97 -3.80
CA LYS A 43 -1.13 11.05 -5.25
C LYS A 43 0.23 11.66 -5.56
N PHE A 44 0.56 12.78 -4.92
CA PHE A 44 1.89 13.40 -5.07
C PHE A 44 3.00 12.41 -4.73
N ASN A 45 2.90 11.72 -3.58
CA ASN A 45 3.90 10.74 -3.16
C ASN A 45 4.02 9.58 -4.16
N TYR A 46 2.89 9.10 -4.69
CA TYR A 46 2.85 8.01 -5.67
C TYR A 46 3.50 8.42 -6.99
N GLU A 47 3.11 9.57 -7.56
CA GLU A 47 3.65 10.05 -8.83
C GLU A 47 5.15 10.37 -8.72
N PHE A 48 5.59 10.92 -7.58
CA PHE A 48 7.00 11.16 -7.30
C PHE A 48 7.80 9.85 -7.23
N ASP A 49 7.28 8.84 -6.51
CA ASP A 49 7.90 7.53 -6.39
C ASP A 49 8.03 6.84 -7.76
N GLN A 50 6.95 6.81 -8.53
CA GLN A 50 6.93 6.24 -9.87
C GLN A 50 7.92 6.95 -10.80
N ALA A 51 7.89 8.28 -10.87
CA ALA A 51 8.77 9.06 -11.74
C ALA A 51 10.26 8.81 -11.45
N LEU A 52 10.66 8.74 -10.17
CA LEU A 52 12.05 8.46 -9.81
C LEU A 52 12.46 7.02 -10.15
N ARG A 53 11.61 6.03 -9.86
CA ARG A 53 11.91 4.62 -10.15
C ARG A 53 11.93 4.35 -11.66
N GLU A 54 11.00 4.93 -12.42
CA GLU A 54 11.01 4.90 -13.88
C GLU A 54 12.27 5.56 -14.45
N TYR A 55 12.70 6.70 -13.89
CA TYR A 55 13.94 7.35 -14.33
C TYR A 55 15.17 6.46 -14.15
N ILE A 56 15.25 5.69 -13.06
CA ILE A 56 16.35 4.72 -12.85
C ILE A 56 16.39 3.66 -13.96
N ILE A 57 15.23 3.27 -14.51
CA ILE A 57 15.12 2.19 -15.50
C ILE A 57 15.25 2.75 -16.92
N TYR A 58 14.55 3.84 -17.23
CA TYR A 58 14.37 4.36 -18.58
C TYR A 58 15.14 5.64 -18.88
N LYS A 59 15.72 6.30 -17.85
CA LYS A 59 16.42 7.59 -17.93
C LYS A 59 15.61 8.74 -18.53
N THR A 60 14.31 8.75 -18.26
CA THR A 60 13.40 9.82 -18.67
C THR A 60 12.31 9.99 -17.62
N PHE A 61 11.79 11.21 -17.51
CA PHE A 61 10.57 11.51 -16.76
C PHE A 61 9.34 11.60 -17.67
N ASP A 62 9.52 11.42 -18.98
CA ASP A 62 8.44 11.44 -19.96
C ASP A 62 7.67 10.11 -19.93
N LYS A 63 6.46 10.16 -19.35
CA LYS A 63 5.58 8.99 -19.21
C LYS A 63 5.17 8.39 -20.55
N ALA A 64 5.00 9.20 -21.59
CA ALA A 64 4.66 8.68 -22.93
C ALA A 64 5.81 7.83 -23.50
N VAL A 65 7.05 8.19 -23.18
CA VAL A 65 8.22 7.38 -23.56
C VAL A 65 8.26 6.07 -22.77
N THR A 66 8.04 6.12 -21.45
CA THR A 66 8.08 4.90 -20.62
C THR A 66 6.93 3.96 -20.99
N ASP A 67 5.72 4.48 -21.20
CA ASP A 67 4.56 3.72 -21.68
C ASP A 67 4.82 3.07 -23.04
N SER A 68 5.44 3.81 -23.99
CA SER A 68 5.80 3.25 -25.29
C SER A 68 6.78 2.08 -25.18
N ILE A 69 7.66 2.07 -24.17
CA ILE A 69 8.64 1.01 -23.94
C ILE A 69 8.01 -0.18 -23.22
N GLU A 70 7.15 0.08 -22.23
CA GLU A 70 6.44 -0.94 -21.47
C GLU A 70 5.45 -1.72 -22.32
N ASN A 71 4.83 -1.05 -23.29
CA ASN A 71 3.89 -1.64 -24.24
C ASN A 71 4.56 -2.33 -25.44
N LEU A 72 5.90 -2.45 -25.47
CA LEU A 72 6.57 -3.26 -26.50
C LEU A 72 6.17 -4.74 -26.36
N GLU A 73 5.54 -5.28 -27.40
CA GLU A 73 5.18 -6.72 -27.47
C GLU A 73 6.42 -7.62 -27.29
N ASN A 74 7.55 -7.19 -27.86
CA ASN A 74 8.82 -7.90 -27.79
C ASN A 74 9.59 -7.60 -26.49
N GLU A 75 9.56 -8.55 -25.56
CA GLU A 75 10.32 -8.48 -24.30
C GLU A 75 11.83 -8.28 -24.51
N LYS A 76 12.42 -8.90 -25.53
CA LYS A 76 13.85 -8.72 -25.85
C LYS A 76 14.14 -7.28 -26.27
N GLY A 77 13.24 -6.66 -27.01
CA GLY A 77 13.32 -5.24 -27.38
C GLY A 77 13.32 -4.33 -26.15
N ARG A 78 12.38 -4.56 -25.22
CA ARG A 78 12.29 -3.84 -23.94
C ARG A 78 13.57 -3.98 -23.11
N GLN A 79 14.06 -5.21 -22.94
CA GLN A 79 15.30 -5.46 -22.19
C GLN A 79 16.51 -4.79 -22.86
N ASN A 80 16.65 -4.88 -24.18
CA ASN A 80 17.72 -4.20 -24.91
C ASN A 80 17.68 -2.69 -24.69
N TYR A 81 16.49 -2.07 -24.67
CA TYR A 81 16.35 -0.66 -24.36
C TYR A 81 16.89 -0.35 -22.96
N ILE A 82 16.40 -1.05 -21.92
CA ILE A 82 16.81 -0.86 -20.53
C ILE A 82 18.33 -1.04 -20.39
N PHE A 83 18.90 -2.12 -20.92
CA PHE A 83 20.33 -2.38 -20.86
C PHE A 83 21.16 -1.30 -21.56
N SER A 84 20.71 -0.81 -22.72
CA SER A 84 21.39 0.28 -23.44
C SER A 84 21.40 1.61 -22.67
N ARG A 85 20.43 1.79 -21.77
CA ARG A 85 20.28 2.97 -20.92
C ARG A 85 20.85 2.78 -19.52
N ASN A 86 21.59 1.71 -19.22
CA ASN A 86 22.26 1.59 -17.92
C ASN A 86 23.16 2.80 -17.59
N PHE A 87 23.20 3.18 -16.32
CA PHE A 87 24.11 4.23 -15.85
C PHE A 87 25.55 3.73 -15.95
N LYS A 88 26.42 4.54 -16.59
CA LYS A 88 27.86 4.28 -16.65
C LYS A 88 28.58 4.67 -15.34
N SER A 89 27.96 5.54 -14.56
CA SER A 89 28.44 6.03 -13.27
C SER A 89 27.65 5.42 -12.11
N ASP A 90 28.04 5.76 -10.88
CA ASP A 90 27.33 5.45 -9.65
C ASP A 90 26.05 6.28 -9.44
N LEU A 91 25.66 7.12 -10.41
CA LEU A 91 24.52 8.03 -10.29
C LEU A 91 23.23 7.31 -9.90
N ALA A 92 22.96 6.12 -10.44
CA ALA A 92 21.80 5.32 -10.02
C ALA A 92 21.82 5.03 -8.51
N LYS A 93 22.98 4.63 -7.97
CA LYS A 93 23.14 4.36 -6.52
C LYS A 93 22.95 5.62 -5.69
N ARG A 94 23.43 6.77 -6.17
CA ARG A 94 23.23 8.06 -5.50
C ARG A 94 21.77 8.49 -5.52
N ILE A 95 21.07 8.35 -6.65
CA ILE A 95 19.62 8.64 -6.74
C ILE A 95 18.84 7.79 -5.72
N TRP A 96 19.14 6.50 -5.63
CA TRP A 96 18.54 5.62 -4.62
C TRP A 96 18.79 6.12 -3.19
N LYS A 97 20.05 6.42 -2.87
CA LYS A 97 20.46 6.80 -1.52
C LYS A 97 19.96 8.18 -1.11
N GLU A 98 19.97 9.15 -2.02
CA GLU A 98 19.76 10.57 -1.74
C GLU A 98 18.32 11.02 -2.00
N PHE A 99 17.57 10.31 -2.85
CA PHE A 99 16.21 10.71 -3.23
C PHE A 99 15.17 9.64 -2.93
N ILE A 100 15.36 8.40 -3.41
CA ILE A 100 14.33 7.36 -3.26
C ILE A 100 14.18 6.93 -1.80
N HIS A 101 15.25 6.44 -1.14
CA HIS A 101 15.14 5.98 0.25
C HIS A 101 14.68 7.07 1.23
N PRO A 102 15.18 8.32 1.15
CA PRO A 102 14.67 9.40 2.01
C PRO A 102 13.21 9.76 1.74
N SER A 103 12.73 9.58 0.50
CA SER A 103 11.32 9.79 0.18
C SER A 103 10.45 8.64 0.67
N ASP A 104 10.89 7.39 0.49
CA ASP A 104 10.24 6.20 1.05
C ASP A 104 10.03 6.33 2.56
N ASP A 105 11.03 6.85 3.29
CA ASP A 105 10.90 7.16 4.72
C ASP A 105 9.77 8.14 5.01
N LYS A 106 9.78 9.29 4.32
CA LYS A 106 8.79 10.34 4.53
C LYS A 106 7.39 9.83 4.18
N PHE A 107 7.24 9.15 3.04
CA PHE A 107 5.95 8.61 2.61
C PHE A 107 5.43 7.56 3.59
N THR A 108 6.31 6.71 4.13
CA THR A 108 5.96 5.75 5.18
C THR A 108 5.49 6.46 6.46
N GLU A 109 6.26 7.44 6.95
CA GLU A 109 5.91 8.21 8.16
C GLU A 109 4.57 8.94 8.02
N ARG A 110 4.31 9.49 6.83
CA ARG A 110 3.05 10.15 6.52
C ARG A 110 1.88 9.17 6.47
N LEU A 111 2.03 8.01 5.83
CA LEU A 111 0.97 7.00 5.82
C LEU A 111 0.70 6.43 7.22
N ILE A 112 1.73 6.28 8.06
CA ILE A 112 1.59 5.94 9.49
C ILE A 112 0.75 7.01 10.20
N ALA A 113 1.09 8.29 10.05
CA ALA A 113 0.39 9.40 10.69
C ALA A 113 -1.09 9.50 10.23
N ILE A 114 -1.35 9.32 8.94
CA ILE A 114 -2.71 9.26 8.40
C ILE A 114 -3.47 8.09 9.03
N SER A 115 -2.88 6.89 9.01
CA SER A 115 -3.49 5.67 9.56
C SER A 115 -3.81 5.78 11.06
N ASP A 116 -2.90 6.35 11.84
CA ASP A 116 -3.10 6.57 13.27
C ASP A 116 -4.18 7.63 13.54
N SER A 117 -4.25 8.68 12.72
CA SER A 117 -5.24 9.76 12.90
C SER A 117 -6.65 9.38 12.47
N VAL A 118 -6.84 8.85 11.25
CA VAL A 118 -8.16 8.65 10.63
C VAL A 118 -8.40 7.21 10.16
N GLY A 119 -7.48 6.28 10.44
CA GLY A 119 -7.55 4.91 9.96
C GLY A 119 -6.88 4.76 8.58
N TYR A 120 -6.58 3.52 8.18
CA TYR A 120 -5.88 3.24 6.93
C TYR A 120 -6.68 3.75 5.73
N PRO A 121 -6.06 4.49 4.79
CA PRO A 121 -6.73 5.02 3.61
C PRO A 121 -6.71 3.97 2.49
N SER A 122 -7.36 2.81 2.65
CA SER A 122 -7.38 1.81 1.56
C SER A 122 -8.00 2.37 0.28
N LEU A 123 -7.63 1.81 -0.88
CA LEU A 123 -8.16 2.26 -2.17
C LEU A 123 -9.70 2.24 -2.21
N LYS A 124 -10.31 1.17 -1.69
CA LYS A 124 -11.77 1.04 -1.53
C LYS A 124 -12.35 2.21 -0.72
N ARG A 125 -11.73 2.54 0.40
CA ARG A 125 -12.18 3.60 1.30
C ARG A 125 -12.00 4.99 0.68
N ILE A 126 -10.90 5.20 -0.05
CA ILE A 126 -10.68 6.42 -0.84
C ILE A 126 -11.80 6.59 -1.88
N LYS A 127 -12.05 5.57 -2.71
CA LYS A 127 -13.07 5.61 -3.78
C LYS A 127 -14.50 5.86 -3.25
N LYS A 128 -14.78 5.49 -1.99
CA LYS A 128 -16.06 5.79 -1.34
C LYS A 128 -16.32 7.31 -1.26
N TYR A 129 -15.31 8.12 -0.97
CA TYR A 129 -15.46 9.55 -0.69
C TYR A 129 -14.87 10.46 -1.76
N TYR A 130 -13.72 10.09 -2.35
CA TYR A 130 -13.05 10.85 -3.39
C TYR A 130 -13.62 10.47 -4.76
N LYS A 131 -14.10 11.46 -5.52
CA LYS A 131 -14.81 11.26 -6.81
C LYS A 131 -13.99 11.60 -8.05
N THR A 132 -12.77 12.08 -7.86
CA THR A 132 -11.85 12.39 -8.95
C THR A 132 -10.99 11.17 -9.29
N ASP A 133 -10.51 11.12 -10.53
CA ASP A 133 -9.66 10.05 -11.01
C ASP A 133 -8.36 9.91 -10.21
N LEU A 134 -8.01 8.65 -9.99
CA LEU A 134 -6.74 8.22 -9.40
C LEU A 134 -5.86 7.65 -10.52
N PRO A 135 -4.52 7.73 -10.42
CA PRO A 135 -3.64 7.04 -11.34
C PRO A 135 -4.00 5.54 -11.41
N GLU A 136 -3.88 4.93 -12.59
CA GLU A 136 -4.39 3.57 -12.87
C GLU A 136 -3.89 2.51 -11.89
N GLU A 137 -2.62 2.60 -11.50
CA GLU A 137 -1.96 1.67 -10.56
C GLU A 137 -1.81 2.25 -9.13
N PHE A 138 -2.56 3.31 -8.80
CA PHE A 138 -2.49 3.92 -7.48
C PHE A 138 -3.04 2.97 -6.40
N ASN A 139 -2.19 2.57 -5.47
CA ASN A 139 -2.57 1.85 -4.26
C ASN A 139 -1.70 2.29 -3.06
N PRO A 140 -2.28 2.86 -1.99
CA PRO A 140 -1.54 3.27 -0.78
C PRO A 140 -0.68 2.18 -0.13
N THR A 141 -1.01 0.90 -0.35
CA THR A 141 -0.23 -0.24 0.14
C THR A 141 1.22 -0.20 -0.33
N ILE A 142 1.49 0.39 -1.50
CA ILE A 142 2.83 0.46 -2.06
C ILE A 142 3.81 1.19 -1.14
N PHE A 143 3.36 2.20 -0.39
CA PHE A 143 4.23 2.96 0.52
C PHE A 143 4.73 2.11 1.69
N PHE A 144 3.89 1.23 2.23
CA PHE A 144 4.32 0.26 3.24
C PHE A 144 5.22 -0.83 2.66
N VAL A 145 5.03 -1.21 1.39
CA VAL A 145 5.85 -2.20 0.68
C VAL A 145 7.22 -1.63 0.25
N HIS A 146 7.35 -0.31 0.11
CA HIS A 146 8.65 0.33 -0.14
C HIS A 146 9.37 0.72 1.16
N SER A 147 8.71 0.59 2.32
CA SER A 147 9.26 1.01 3.61
C SER A 147 10.49 0.21 4.03
N ARG A 148 11.41 0.89 4.73
CA ARG A 148 12.59 0.26 5.33
C ARG A 148 12.24 -0.53 6.60
N GLU A 149 13.06 -1.52 6.92
CA GLU A 149 12.88 -2.46 8.04
C GLU A 149 12.59 -1.78 9.39
N LYS A 150 13.17 -0.60 9.64
CA LYS A 150 12.95 0.17 10.87
C LYS A 150 11.49 0.54 11.14
N TYR A 151 10.61 0.51 10.12
CA TYR A 151 9.17 0.79 10.28
C TYR A 151 8.32 -0.48 10.35
N TRP A 152 8.87 -1.66 10.07
CA TRP A 152 8.07 -2.88 9.88
C TRP A 152 7.25 -3.28 11.10
N GLU A 153 7.77 -3.07 12.31
CA GLU A 153 7.02 -3.32 13.55
C GLU A 153 5.75 -2.45 13.61
N LYS A 154 5.89 -1.14 13.38
CA LYS A 154 4.76 -0.20 13.39
C LYS A 154 3.78 -0.47 12.24
N ILE A 155 4.29 -0.84 11.07
CA ILE A 155 3.45 -1.20 9.92
C ILE A 155 2.65 -2.46 10.22
N ASN A 156 3.24 -3.47 10.86
CA ASN A 156 2.55 -4.68 11.27
C ASN A 156 1.45 -4.41 12.30
N GLU A 157 1.71 -3.51 13.27
CA GLU A 157 0.69 -3.05 14.23
C GLU A 157 -0.50 -2.39 13.52
N ILE A 158 -0.23 -1.48 12.56
CA ILE A 158 -1.26 -0.80 11.78
C ILE A 158 -2.02 -1.80 10.91
N ALA A 159 -1.33 -2.66 10.17
CA ALA A 159 -1.96 -3.63 9.30
C ALA A 159 -2.91 -4.54 10.06
N GLU A 160 -2.49 -5.08 11.21
CA GLU A 160 -3.32 -5.92 12.07
C GLU A 160 -4.56 -5.16 12.59
N ARG A 161 -4.35 -3.93 13.08
CA ARG A 161 -5.42 -3.09 13.62
C ARG A 161 -6.44 -2.71 12.56
N GLU A 162 -5.99 -2.28 11.39
CA GLU A 162 -6.84 -1.76 10.33
C GLU A 162 -7.53 -2.87 9.54
N PHE A 163 -6.91 -4.07 9.47
CA PHE A 163 -7.56 -5.29 9.00
C PHE A 163 -8.73 -5.67 9.92
N LYS A 164 -8.52 -5.71 11.25
CA LYS A 164 -9.59 -5.97 12.23
C LYS A 164 -10.71 -4.93 12.19
N ASN A 165 -10.39 -3.68 11.90
CA ASN A 165 -11.37 -2.59 11.79
C ASN A 165 -12.10 -2.58 10.44
N GLY A 166 -11.73 -3.44 9.49
CA GLY A 166 -12.32 -3.47 8.15
C GLY A 166 -11.88 -2.33 7.22
N ASN A 167 -10.89 -1.54 7.63
CA ASN A 167 -10.33 -0.45 6.82
C ASN A 167 -9.29 -0.95 5.79
N MET A 168 -8.74 -2.15 5.99
CA MET A 168 -7.76 -2.79 5.12
C MET A 168 -8.29 -4.13 4.62
N GLY A 169 -8.20 -4.36 3.31
CA GLY A 169 -8.62 -5.62 2.70
C GLY A 169 -7.62 -6.75 2.98
N LYS A 170 -8.06 -8.01 2.77
CA LYS A 170 -7.22 -9.20 2.95
C LYS A 170 -5.95 -9.15 2.10
N CYS A 171 -6.06 -8.78 0.82
CA CYS A 171 -4.91 -8.72 -0.07
C CYS A 171 -3.88 -7.67 0.37
N ASP A 172 -4.30 -6.46 0.74
CA ASP A 172 -3.38 -5.43 1.27
C ASP A 172 -2.67 -5.93 2.54
N TYR A 173 -3.44 -6.51 3.48
CA TYR A 173 -2.91 -7.06 4.72
C TYR A 173 -1.89 -8.17 4.46
N GLY A 174 -2.25 -9.18 3.66
CA GLY A 174 -1.38 -10.29 3.31
C GLY A 174 -0.10 -9.84 2.62
N TYR A 175 -0.20 -8.89 1.69
CA TYR A 175 0.96 -8.38 0.97
C TYR A 175 1.91 -7.59 1.88
N ILE A 176 1.38 -6.76 2.77
CA ILE A 176 2.17 -6.05 3.78
C ILE A 176 2.88 -7.05 4.70
N ARG A 177 2.16 -8.05 5.24
CA ARG A 177 2.73 -9.05 6.17
C ARG A 177 3.79 -9.92 5.52
N TRP A 178 3.58 -10.31 4.26
CA TRP A 178 4.61 -11.00 3.49
C TRP A 178 5.85 -10.12 3.31
N HIS A 179 5.67 -8.85 2.92
CA HIS A 179 6.78 -7.92 2.74
C HIS A 179 7.58 -7.72 4.04
N THR A 180 6.91 -7.40 5.14
CA THR A 180 7.53 -7.15 6.46
C THR A 180 8.05 -8.41 7.15
N SER A 181 7.79 -9.60 6.60
CA SER A 181 8.49 -10.85 6.99
C SER A 181 9.86 -11.00 6.29
N GLY A 182 10.29 -10.00 5.53
CA GLY A 182 11.42 -10.12 4.60
C GLY A 182 11.12 -11.08 3.45
N ARG A 183 9.84 -11.23 3.08
CA ARG A 183 9.34 -12.11 2.00
C ARG A 183 9.60 -13.60 2.24
N LYS A 184 9.73 -14.01 3.50
CA LYS A 184 10.04 -15.40 3.90
C LYS A 184 8.78 -16.22 4.21
N GLU A 185 7.69 -15.56 4.58
CA GLU A 185 6.47 -16.23 5.05
C GLU A 185 5.36 -16.19 3.98
N ASN A 186 5.42 -17.11 3.02
CA ASN A 186 4.42 -17.21 1.94
C ASN A 186 2.99 -17.48 2.44
N LYS A 187 2.83 -18.03 3.65
CA LYS A 187 1.51 -18.20 4.28
C LYS A 187 0.68 -16.92 4.26
N TYR A 188 1.31 -15.75 4.39
CA TYR A 188 0.61 -14.47 4.37
C TYR A 188 0.01 -14.14 3.01
N LEU A 189 0.52 -14.72 1.93
CA LEU A 189 -0.06 -14.62 0.60
C LEU A 189 -1.16 -15.66 0.42
N ASP A 190 -0.84 -16.92 0.74
CA ASP A 190 -1.73 -18.07 0.53
C ASP A 190 -3.04 -17.94 1.33
N GLU A 191 -2.96 -17.54 2.60
CA GLU A 191 -4.10 -17.42 3.50
C GLU A 191 -4.94 -16.16 3.21
N ASN A 192 -4.42 -15.19 2.46
CA ASN A 192 -5.07 -13.91 2.18
C ASN A 192 -5.50 -13.75 0.71
N GLY A 193 -5.60 -14.86 -0.03
CA GLY A 193 -6.18 -14.85 -1.38
C GLY A 193 -5.29 -14.20 -2.44
N ILE A 194 -3.97 -14.17 -2.22
CA ILE A 194 -3.00 -13.69 -3.21
C ILE A 194 -2.45 -14.90 -3.94
N LYS A 195 -2.65 -14.96 -5.26
CA LYS A 195 -2.12 -16.04 -6.10
C LYS A 195 -1.04 -15.50 -7.03
N TYR A 196 -0.04 -16.33 -7.27
CA TYR A 196 0.88 -16.15 -8.39
C TYR A 196 0.38 -16.98 -9.56
N VAL A 197 0.30 -16.36 -10.73
CA VAL A 197 0.27 -17.12 -11.98
C VAL A 197 1.54 -16.84 -12.77
N ALA A 198 1.96 -17.78 -13.61
CA ALA A 198 2.87 -17.43 -14.67
C ALA A 198 2.12 -16.56 -15.69
N ASN A 199 2.62 -15.37 -16.02
CA ASN A 199 2.13 -14.65 -17.20
C ASN A 199 2.48 -15.43 -18.48
N SER A 200 1.99 -14.96 -19.63
CA SER A 200 2.30 -15.52 -20.96
C SER A 200 3.80 -15.59 -21.28
N LYS A 201 4.65 -14.97 -20.46
CA LYS A 201 6.11 -14.95 -20.56
C LYS A 201 6.80 -15.83 -19.50
N GLY A 202 6.07 -16.71 -18.80
CA GLY A 202 6.60 -17.66 -17.81
C GLY A 202 7.08 -17.03 -16.50
N ARG A 203 6.83 -15.73 -16.29
CA ARG A 203 7.20 -15.03 -15.05
C ARG A 203 6.07 -15.12 -14.06
N ALA A 204 6.36 -15.41 -12.80
CA ALA A 204 5.39 -15.28 -11.73
C ALA A 204 4.92 -13.81 -11.68
N VAL A 205 3.68 -13.57 -12.10
CA VAL A 205 3.00 -12.30 -12.05
C VAL A 205 1.91 -12.42 -10.99
N TYR A 206 1.85 -11.38 -10.17
CA TYR A 206 0.79 -11.16 -9.21
C TYR A 206 -0.56 -11.20 -9.91
N ILE A 207 -1.46 -12.07 -9.45
CA ILE A 207 -2.89 -11.89 -9.68
C ILE A 207 -3.51 -11.68 -8.31
N GLN A 208 -3.97 -10.46 -8.07
CA GLN A 208 -4.96 -10.20 -7.05
C GLN A 208 -6.17 -11.08 -7.37
N THR A 209 -6.45 -12.09 -6.54
CA THR A 209 -7.74 -12.82 -6.64
C THR A 209 -8.77 -12.31 -5.65
N CYS A 210 -8.41 -11.32 -4.82
CA CYS A 210 -9.38 -10.58 -4.03
C CYS A 210 -10.10 -9.61 -4.97
N GLU A 211 -11.38 -9.89 -5.27
CA GLU A 211 -12.30 -8.84 -5.66
C GLU A 211 -12.33 -7.80 -4.52
N ASP A 212 -12.38 -6.51 -4.88
CA ASP A 212 -12.57 -5.42 -3.91
C ASP A 212 -13.99 -5.51 -3.32
N GLU A 213 -14.28 -6.55 -2.52
CA GLU A 213 -15.54 -6.68 -1.75
C GLU A 213 -15.64 -5.58 -0.70
#